data_AF-A0A5C6Z057-F1
#
_entry.id   AF-A0A5C6Z057-F1
#
_cell.length_a   1.000
_cell.length_b   1.000
_cell.length_c   1.000
_cell.angle_alpha   90.00
_cell.angle_beta   90.00
_cell.angle_gamma   90.00
#
_symmetry.space_group_name_H-M   'P 1'
#
loop_
_entity.id
_entity.type
_entity.pdbx_description
1 polymer ?
#
loop_
_entity_poly.entity_id
_entity_poly.type
_entity_poly.pdbx_seq_one_letter_code
_entity_poly.pdbx_strand_id
1 'polypeptide(L)' 'MDIENTAELRLLIECARGGSLTAASREMGITPAAASAMLKKLEARLGVRLA' A
#
# COMPACT_ATOMS: atom_id res chain seq x y z
N MET A 1 1.20 16.27 9.93
CA MET A 1 0.80 15.23 8.96
C MET A 1 1.10 13.90 9.64
N ASP A 2 0.18 13.42 10.47
CA ASP A 2 0.40 12.19 11.23
C ASP A 2 0.19 11.00 10.32
N ILE A 3 1.28 10.51 9.73
CA ILE A 3 1.29 9.21 9.06
C ILE A 3 1.29 8.13 10.14
N GLU A 4 0.15 7.95 10.80
CA GLU A 4 -0.06 6.97 11.87
C GLU A 4 0.08 5.52 11.39
N ASN A 5 0.09 5.28 10.06
CA ASN A 5 0.14 3.94 9.50
C ASN A 5 1.33 3.72 8.57
N THR A 6 2.49 3.42 9.15
CA THR A 6 3.72 3.10 8.42
C THR A 6 3.58 1.85 7.54
N ALA A 7 2.61 0.97 7.82
CA ALA A 7 2.34 -0.20 7.00
C ALA A 7 1.83 0.18 5.59
N GLU A 8 1.04 1.27 5.47
CA GLU A 8 0.56 1.76 4.17
C GLU A 8 1.72 2.32 3.33
N LEU A 9 2.65 3.04 3.95
CA LEU A 9 3.87 3.49 3.28
C LEU A 9 4.78 2.32 2.87
N ARG A 10 4.90 1.31 3.73
CA ARG A 10 5.65 0.09 3.39
C ARG A 10 5.05 -0.61 2.19
N LEU A 11 3.72 -0.73 2.13
CA LEU A 11 3.04 -1.29 0.96
C LEU A 11 3.38 -0.53 -0.33
N LEU A 12 3.40 0.80 -0.28
CA LEU A 12 3.78 1.62 -1.43
C LEU A 12 5.22 1.36 -1.89
N ILE A 13 6.17 1.25 -0.94
CA ILE A 13 7.58 0.96 -1.24
C ILE A 13 7.72 -0.44 -1.86
N GLU A 14 7.06 -1.45 -1.30
CA GLU A 14 7.10 -2.81 -1.87
C GLU A 14 6.42 -2.88 -3.23
N CYS A 15 5.36 -2.10 -3.48
CA CYS A 15 4.77 -1.97 -4.81
C CYS A 15 5.77 -1.37 -5.81
N ALA A 16 6.46 -0.31 -5.42
CA ALA A 16 7.47 0.34 -6.28
C ALA A 16 8.66 -0.60 -6.56
N ARG A 17 9.04 -1.45 -5.61
CA ARG A 17 10.12 -2.44 -5.76
C ARG A 17 9.71 -3.65 -6.60
N GLY A 18 8.55 -4.23 -6.30
CA GLY A 18 8.04 -5.45 -6.94
C GLY A 18 7.21 -5.21 -8.21
N GLY A 19 6.94 -3.95 -8.55
CA GLY A 19 6.21 -3.54 -9.76
C GLY A 19 4.71 -3.83 -9.74
N SER A 20 4.16 -4.40 -8.67
CA SER A 20 2.73 -4.69 -8.56
C SER A 20 2.26 -4.81 -7.11
N LEU A 21 0.97 -4.53 -6.90
CA LEU A 21 0.29 -4.71 -5.62
C LEU A 21 0.26 -6.18 -5.18
N THR A 22 0.19 -7.11 -6.13
CA THR A 22 0.25 -8.56 -5.84
C THR A 22 1.63 -8.97 -5.33
N ALA A 23 2.72 -8.49 -5.94
CA ALA A 23 4.08 -8.74 -5.45
C ALA A 23 4.27 -8.17 -4.03
N ALA A 24 3.83 -6.94 -3.79
CA ALA A 24 3.89 -6.31 -2.48
C ALA A 24 3.09 -7.08 -1.41
N SER A 25 1.89 -7.57 -1.74
CA SER A 25 1.08 -8.37 -0.81
C SER A 25 1.78 -9.67 -0.38
N ARG A 26 2.50 -10.32 -1.31
CA ARG A 26 3.30 -11.52 -1.02
C ARG A 26 4.48 -11.20 -0.11
N GLU A 27 5.21 -10.13 -0.40
CA GLU A 27 6.35 -9.68 0.42
C GLU A 27 5.92 -9.29 1.84
N MET A 28 4.75 -8.67 1.98
CA MET A 28 4.20 -8.28 3.28
C MET A 28 3.44 -9.39 4.01
N GLY A 29 3.26 -10.57 3.40
CA GLY A 29 2.53 -11.68 4.00
C GLY A 29 1.04 -11.41 4.22
N ILE A 30 0.42 -10.56 3.40
CA ILE A 30 -1.00 -10.18 3.48
C ILE A 30 -1.78 -10.65 2.25
N THR A 31 -3.10 -10.65 2.33
CA THR A 31 -3.93 -10.96 1.16
C THR A 31 -3.91 -9.80 0.16
N PRO A 32 -4.09 -10.07 -1.15
CA PRO A 32 -4.22 -9.02 -2.16
C PRO A 32 -5.35 -8.03 -1.85
N ALA A 33 -6.47 -8.52 -1.28
CA ALA A 33 -7.58 -7.67 -0.88
C ALA A 33 -7.22 -6.70 0.26
N ALA A 34 -6.43 -7.17 1.24
CA ALA A 34 -5.92 -6.32 2.31
C ALA A 34 -4.97 -5.24 1.76
N ALA A 35 -4.08 -5.60 0.83
CA ALA A 35 -3.22 -4.64 0.14
C ALA A 35 -4.03 -3.57 -0.61
N SER A 36 -5.07 -3.96 -1.36
CA SER A 36 -5.97 -3.01 -2.03
C SER A 36 -6.68 -2.08 -1.05
N ALA A 37 -7.14 -2.59 0.10
CA ALA A 37 -7.77 -1.76 1.13
C ALA A 37 -6.79 -0.76 1.75
N MET A 38 -5.54 -1.16 1.99
CA MET A 38 -4.48 -0.29 2.50
C MET A 38 -4.12 0.80 1.48
N LEU A 39 -3.97 0.46 0.20
CA LEU A 39 -3.71 1.43 -0.85
C LEU A 39 -4.84 2.46 -0.96
N LYS A 40 -6.10 2.01 -0.94
CA LYS A 40 -7.27 2.91 -0.97
C LYS A 40 -7.30 3.87 0.23
N LYS A 41 -6.91 3.40 1.42
CA LYS A 41 -6.80 4.25 2.62
C LYS A 41 -5.67 5.27 2.46
N LEU A 42 -4.53 4.86 1.92
CA LEU A 42 -3.40 5.74 1.66
C LEU A 42 -3.77 6.85 0.67
N GLU A 43 -4.39 6.48 -0.46
CA GLU A 43 -4.89 7.42 -1.47
C GLU A 43 -5.88 8.43 -0.88
N ALA A 44 -6.84 7.97 -0.07
CA ALA A 44 -7.80 8.83 0.59
C ALA A 44 -7.14 9.82 1.57
N ARG A 45 -6.12 9.38 2.31
CA ARG A 45 -5.36 10.22 3.25
C ARG A 45 -4.50 11.26 2.53
N LEU A 46 -3.92 10.90 1.39
CA LEU A 46 -3.07 11.78 0.59
C LEU A 46 -3.88 12.68 -0.34
N GLY A 47 -5.15 12.36 -0.62
CA GLY A 47 -5.99 13.09 -1.57
C GLY A 47 -5.54 12.91 -3.02
N VAL A 48 -4.78 11.86 -3.32
CA VAL A 48 -4.25 11.56 -4.66
C VAL A 48 -4.46 10.10 -5.01
N ARG A 49 -4.56 9.82 -6.30
CA ARG A 49 -4.60 8.46 -6.83
C ARG A 49 -3.17 8.00 -7.16
N LEU A 50 -2.80 6.83 -6.68
CA LEU A 50 -1.48 6.22 -6.81
C LEU A 50 -1.47 5.01 -7.76
N ALA A 51 -2.63 4.36 -7.95
CA ALA A 51 -2.84 3.24 -8.87
C ALA A 51 -3.32 3.67 -10.27
#